data_AF-F3KTI5-F1
#
_entry.id   AF-F3KTI5-F1
#
_cell.length_a   1.000
_cell.length_b   1.000
_cell.length_c   1.000
_cell.angle_alpha   90.00
_cell.angle_beta   90.00
_cell.angle_gamma   90.00
#
_symmetry.space_group_name_H-M   'P 1'
#
loop_
_entity.id
_entity.type
_entity.pdbx_description
1 polymer ?
#
loop_
_entity_poly.entity_id
_entity_poly.type
_entity_poly.pdbx_seq_one_letter_code
_entity_poly.pdbx_strand_id
1 'polypeptide(L)'
;MPRTVNPTKKTSAARNSSAQTHAEHQKDVINRLRRIEGQVRGVIEMIQTERSNEELALQMSAVRKAMDKAFYRLIACHVQEAMGAKQSDPRVKKDIERVTRLLEKFG
;
A
#
# COMPACT_ATOMS: atom_id res chain seq x y z
N MET A 1 -39.37 35.76 19.66
CA MET A 1 -39.19 34.30 19.62
C MET A 1 -37.84 33.99 18.97
N PRO A 2 -36.96 33.18 19.58
CA PRO A 2 -35.60 32.97 19.08
C PRO A 2 -35.56 31.96 17.93
N ARG A 3 -34.62 32.18 17.01
CA ARG A 3 -34.32 31.36 15.82
C ARG A 3 -33.67 30.03 16.24
N THR A 4 -34.13 28.92 15.70
CA THR A 4 -33.42 27.63 15.72
C THR A 4 -32.64 27.44 14.42
N VAL A 5 -31.31 27.48 14.51
CA VAL A 5 -30.39 26.96 13.49
C VAL A 5 -29.93 25.59 13.96
N ASN A 6 -30.18 24.56 13.15
CA ASN A 6 -29.90 23.16 13.46
C ASN A 6 -28.63 22.71 12.70
N PRO A 7 -27.55 22.23 13.36
CA PRO A 7 -26.33 21.79 12.68
C PRO A 7 -26.14 20.27 12.78
N THR A 8 -26.68 19.47 11.84
CA THR A 8 -26.52 18.00 11.91
C THR A 8 -26.09 17.29 10.61
N LYS A 9 -25.64 17.98 9.56
CA LYS A 9 -25.26 17.32 8.28
C LYS A 9 -23.80 16.84 8.12
N LYS A 10 -22.93 16.95 9.12
CA LYS A 10 -21.46 16.76 8.92
C LYS A 10 -20.88 15.36 9.25
N THR A 11 -21.66 14.42 9.79
CA THR A 11 -21.13 13.18 10.41
C THR A 11 -21.23 11.90 9.57
N SER A 12 -22.05 11.84 8.52
CA SER A 12 -22.22 10.61 7.71
C SER A 12 -21.23 10.46 6.55
N ALA A 13 -20.80 11.56 5.93
CA ALA A 13 -19.90 11.52 4.78
C ALA A 13 -18.47 11.05 5.11
N ALA A 14 -17.98 11.32 6.32
CA ALA A 14 -16.60 11.03 6.73
C ALA A 14 -16.33 9.55 7.03
N ARG A 15 -17.34 8.76 7.43
CA ARG A 15 -17.18 7.32 7.69
C ARG A 15 -17.17 6.50 6.40
N ASN A 16 -17.92 6.94 5.39
CA ASN A 16 -17.95 6.26 4.09
C ASN A 16 -16.64 6.48 3.31
N SER A 17 -15.99 7.64 3.45
CA SER A 17 -14.73 7.92 2.75
C SER A 17 -13.55 7.09 3.28
N SER A 18 -13.42 6.90 4.60
CA SER A 18 -12.32 6.12 5.18
C SER A 18 -12.43 4.63 4.86
N ALA A 19 -13.65 4.07 4.86
CA ALA A 19 -13.90 2.67 4.52
C ALA A 19 -13.59 2.37 3.03
N GLN A 20 -13.93 3.31 2.14
CA GLN A 20 -13.62 3.21 0.71
C GLN A 20 -12.11 3.23 0.45
N THR A 21 -11.38 4.13 1.11
CA THR A 21 -9.91 4.24 0.98
C THR A 21 -9.20 2.98 1.48
N HIS A 22 -9.65 2.39 2.60
CA HIS A 22 -9.10 1.13 3.11
C HIS A 22 -9.26 -0.03 2.12
N ALA A 23 -10.45 -0.19 1.54
CA ALA A 23 -10.73 -1.24 0.56
C ALA A 23 -9.86 -1.10 -0.71
N GLU A 24 -9.61 0.13 -1.15
CA GLU A 24 -8.72 0.42 -2.29
C GLU A 24 -7.26 0.08 -2.00
N HIS A 25 -6.76 0.42 -0.80
CA HIS A 25 -5.41 0.06 -0.37
C HIS A 25 -5.22 -1.46 -0.26
N GLN A 26 -6.18 -2.15 0.36
CA GLN A 26 -6.17 -3.61 0.45
C GLN A 26 -6.12 -4.26 -0.93
N LYS A 27 -6.91 -3.75 -1.89
CA LYS A 27 -6.92 -4.24 -3.27
C LYS A 27 -5.57 -4.01 -3.98
N ASP A 28 -4.91 -2.86 -3.77
CA ASP A 28 -3.58 -2.61 -4.34
C ASP A 28 -2.54 -3.60 -3.81
N VAL A 29 -2.53 -3.85 -2.50
CA VAL A 29 -1.60 -4.83 -1.88
C VAL A 29 -1.85 -6.22 -2.43
N ILE A 30 -3.11 -6.68 -2.51
CA ILE A 30 -3.45 -8.00 -3.09
C ILE A 30 -2.97 -8.11 -4.54
N ASN A 31 -3.19 -7.08 -5.36
CA ASN A 31 -2.76 -7.09 -6.75
C ASN A 31 -1.25 -7.17 -6.90
N ARG A 32 -0.49 -6.56 -5.98
CA ARG A 32 0.98 -6.66 -5.94
C ARG A 32 1.42 -8.06 -5.55
N LEU A 33 0.81 -8.65 -4.53
CA LEU A 33 1.13 -10.01 -4.09
C LEU A 33 0.85 -11.03 -5.20
N ARG A 34 -0.25 -10.90 -5.95
CA ARG A 34 -0.52 -11.75 -7.13
C ARG A 34 0.54 -11.65 -8.22
N ARG A 35 1.12 -10.46 -8.42
CA ARG A 35 2.24 -10.30 -9.38
C ARG A 35 3.49 -10.99 -8.85
N ILE A 36 3.79 -10.83 -7.57
CA ILE A 36 4.94 -11.50 -6.91
C ILE A 36 4.79 -13.02 -6.98
N GLU A 37 3.59 -13.55 -6.73
CA GLU A 37 3.27 -14.97 -6.88
C GLU A 37 3.62 -15.48 -8.29
N GLY A 38 3.20 -14.74 -9.33
CA GLY A 38 3.55 -15.07 -10.72
C GLY A 38 5.06 -15.05 -10.97
N GLN A 39 5.79 -14.10 -10.38
CA GLN A 39 7.26 -14.05 -10.48
C GLN A 39 7.91 -15.25 -9.78
N VAL A 40 7.44 -15.62 -8.59
CA VAL A 40 7.94 -16.80 -7.86
C VAL A 40 7.69 -18.08 -8.65
N ARG A 41 6.51 -18.22 -9.26
CA ARG A 41 6.23 -19.35 -10.16
C ARG A 41 7.21 -19.39 -11.34
N GLY A 42 7.51 -18.25 -11.95
CA GLY A 42 8.52 -18.14 -13.00
C GLY A 42 9.92 -18.56 -12.53
N VAL A 43 10.33 -18.17 -11.31
CA VAL A 43 11.61 -18.61 -10.73
C VAL A 43 11.64 -20.14 -10.55
N ILE A 44 10.53 -20.75 -10.09
CA ILE A 44 10.44 -22.22 -9.97
C ILE A 44 10.60 -22.89 -11.35
N GLU A 45 9.92 -22.40 -12.38
CA GLU A 45 10.07 -22.91 -13.75
C GLU A 45 11.50 -22.76 -14.28
N MET A 46 12.18 -21.65 -13.96
CA MET A 46 13.58 -21.45 -14.33
C MET A 46 14.53 -22.45 -13.66
N ILE A 47 14.27 -22.82 -12.40
CA ILE A 47 15.04 -23.85 -11.71
C ILE A 47 14.80 -25.22 -12.37
N GLN A 48 13.54 -25.55 -12.69
CA GLN A 48 13.17 -26.81 -13.33
C GLN A 48 13.73 -26.95 -14.76
N THR A 49 13.95 -25.82 -15.45
CA THR A 49 14.54 -25.77 -16.80
C THR A 49 16.05 -25.54 -16.79
N GLU A 50 16.70 -25.69 -15.63
CA GLU A 50 18.16 -25.60 -15.46
C GLU A 50 18.77 -24.30 -15.99
N ARG A 51 18.09 -23.16 -15.76
CA ARG A 51 18.62 -21.83 -16.08
C ARG A 51 19.88 -21.52 -15.29
N SER A 52 20.66 -20.54 -15.77
CA SER A 52 21.91 -20.17 -15.12
C SER A 52 21.68 -19.57 -13.72
N ASN A 53 22.62 -19.82 -12.81
CA ASN A 53 22.59 -19.26 -11.46
C ASN A 53 22.54 -17.72 -11.46
N GLU A 54 23.12 -17.07 -12.47
CA GLU A 54 23.08 -15.62 -12.63
C GLU A 54 21.68 -15.12 -13.02
N GLU A 55 21.00 -15.78 -13.97
CA GLU A 55 19.63 -15.47 -14.35
C GLU A 55 18.66 -15.67 -13.16
N LEU A 56 18.85 -16.75 -12.40
CA LEU A 56 18.08 -17.02 -11.18
C LEU A 56 18.30 -15.92 -10.12
N ALA A 57 19.55 -15.56 -9.84
CA ALA A 57 19.89 -14.51 -8.88
C ALA A 57 19.25 -13.17 -9.28
N LEU A 58 19.26 -12.84 -10.58
CA LEU A 58 18.61 -11.63 -11.09
C LEU A 58 17.10 -11.66 -10.85
N GLN A 59 16.41 -12.76 -11.17
CA GLN A 59 14.95 -12.86 -10.95
C GLN A 59 14.60 -12.86 -9.46
N MET A 60 15.35 -13.56 -8.62
CA MET A 60 15.17 -13.51 -7.17
C MET A 60 15.38 -12.10 -6.62
N SER A 61 16.32 -11.33 -7.17
CA SER A 61 16.50 -9.92 -6.80
C SER A 61 15.29 -9.05 -7.18
N ALA A 62 14.68 -9.32 -8.34
CA ALA A 62 13.47 -8.64 -8.77
C ALA A 62 12.26 -8.98 -7.88
N VAL A 63 12.12 -10.25 -7.49
CA VAL A 63 11.08 -10.70 -6.54
C VAL A 63 11.25 -10.01 -5.19
N ARG A 64 12.47 -9.99 -4.63
CA ARG A 64 12.76 -9.31 -3.36
C ARG A 64 12.36 -7.83 -3.42
N LYS A 65 12.80 -7.12 -4.45
CA LYS A 65 12.47 -5.70 -4.64
C LYS A 65 10.97 -5.45 -4.81
N ALA A 66 10.25 -6.37 -5.44
CA ALA A 66 8.80 -6.29 -5.55
C ALA A 66 8.11 -6.50 -4.19
N MET A 67 8.61 -7.44 -3.38
CA MET A 67 8.15 -7.69 -2.01
C MET A 67 8.38 -6.48 -1.10
N ASP A 68 9.58 -5.89 -1.13
CA ASP A 68 9.92 -4.71 -0.32
C ASP A 68 8.94 -3.56 -0.60
N LYS A 69 8.65 -3.30 -1.89
CA LYS A 69 7.64 -2.30 -2.29
C LYS A 69 6.24 -2.61 -1.80
N ALA A 70 5.84 -3.88 -1.78
CA ALA A 70 4.54 -4.27 -1.24
C ALA A 70 4.49 -4.06 0.29
N PHE A 71 5.57 -4.42 0.99
CA PHE A 71 5.73 -4.22 2.43
C PHE A 71 5.66 -2.73 2.81
N TYR A 72 6.42 -1.86 2.14
CA TYR A 72 6.41 -0.42 2.47
C TYR A 72 5.04 0.22 2.27
N ARG A 73 4.28 -0.23 1.26
CA ARG A 73 2.90 0.23 1.07
C ARG A 73 1.97 -0.23 2.17
N LEU A 74 2.08 -1.48 2.59
CA LEU A 74 1.28 -2.01 3.69
C LEU A 74 1.52 -1.19 4.98
N ILE A 75 2.80 -0.95 5.31
CA ILE A 75 3.17 -0.12 6.46
C ILE A 75 2.64 1.31 6.33
N ALA A 76 2.75 1.91 5.13
CA ALA A 76 2.23 3.25 4.89
C ALA A 76 0.72 3.36 5.14
N CYS A 77 -0.05 2.36 4.69
CA CYS A 77 -1.49 2.30 4.92
C CYS A 77 -1.78 2.16 6.42
N HIS A 78 -1.05 1.29 7.11
CA HIS A 78 -1.22 1.10 8.55
C HIS A 78 -0.91 2.38 9.36
N VAL A 79 0.16 3.11 9.01
CA VAL A 79 0.48 4.40 9.65
C VAL A 79 -0.62 5.42 9.36
N GLN A 80 -1.16 5.47 8.14
CA GLN A 80 -2.29 6.36 7.82
C GLN A 80 -3.51 6.05 8.68
N GLU A 81 -3.85 4.76 8.87
CA GLU A 81 -4.98 4.30 9.68
C GLU A 81 -4.78 4.65 11.16
N ALA A 82 -3.59 4.40 11.70
CA ALA A 82 -3.25 4.69 13.10
C ALA A 82 -3.40 6.18 13.47
N MET A 83 -3.30 7.08 12.48
CA MET A 83 -3.46 8.52 12.70
C MET A 83 -4.92 8.98 12.82
N GLY A 84 -5.90 8.13 12.51
CA GLY A 84 -7.33 8.39 12.75
C GLY A 84 -7.81 9.75 12.26
N ALA A 85 -8.30 10.61 13.16
CA ALA A 85 -8.83 11.93 12.82
C ALA A 85 -7.80 12.92 12.24
N LYS A 86 -6.49 12.66 12.38
CA LYS A 86 -5.41 13.45 11.73
C LYS A 86 -5.15 13.04 10.27
N GLN A 87 -5.77 11.95 9.80
CA GLN A 87 -5.63 11.44 8.43
C GLN A 87 -6.11 12.44 7.37
N SER A 88 -7.01 13.35 7.73
CA SER A 88 -7.51 14.41 6.86
C SER A 88 -6.61 15.65 6.78
N ASP A 89 -5.50 15.73 7.53
CA ASP A 89 -4.50 16.78 7.32
C ASP A 89 -3.67 16.44 6.05
N PRO A 90 -3.73 17.27 5.00
CA PRO A 90 -3.01 17.02 3.75
C PRO A 90 -1.49 16.94 3.92
N ARG A 91 -0.94 17.59 4.96
CA ARG A 91 0.50 17.57 5.27
C ARG A 91 0.94 16.19 5.72
N VAL A 92 0.18 15.58 6.62
CA VAL A 92 0.41 14.23 7.14
C VAL A 92 0.38 13.20 6.02
N LYS A 93 -0.63 13.25 5.15
CA LYS A 93 -0.73 12.32 4.01
C LYS A 93 0.50 12.43 3.10
N LYS A 94 0.93 13.65 2.80
CA LYS A 94 2.10 13.93 1.94
C LYS A 94 3.40 13.46 2.58
N ASP A 95 3.54 13.60 3.90
CA ASP A 95 4.71 13.13 4.64
C ASP A 95 4.80 11.61 4.66
N ILE A 96 3.67 10.91 4.86
CA ILE A 96 3.65 9.44 4.78
C ILE A 96 4.03 8.98 3.38
N GLU A 97 3.42 9.54 2.33
CA GLU A 97 3.80 9.18 0.96
C GLU A 97 5.28 9.48 0.67
N ARG A 98 5.83 10.55 1.25
CA ARG A 98 7.26 10.88 1.13
C ARG A 98 8.13 9.83 1.81
N VAL A 99 7.79 9.41 3.02
CA VAL A 99 8.50 8.35 3.75
C VAL A 99 8.41 7.03 2.99
N THR A 100 7.23 6.65 2.50
CA THR A 100 7.07 5.44 1.67
C THR A 100 7.94 5.49 0.42
N ARG A 101 7.98 6.62 -0.30
CA ARG A 101 8.85 6.78 -1.48
C ARG A 101 10.33 6.70 -1.14
N LEU A 102 10.75 7.20 0.02
CA LEU A 102 12.13 7.09 0.48
C LEU A 102 12.50 5.64 0.80
N LEU A 103 11.61 4.93 1.51
CA LEU A 103 11.78 3.50 1.79
C LEU A 103 11.81 2.69 0.48
N GLU A 104 10.92 2.96 -0.48
CA GLU A 104 10.93 2.30 -1.81
C GLU A 104 12.19 2.59 -2.64
N LYS A 105 12.89 3.71 -2.39
CA LYS A 105 14.08 4.14 -3.15
C LYS A 105 15.38 3.58 -2.58
N PHE A 106 15.46 3.43 -1.26
CA PHE A 106 16.69 3.10 -0.54
C PHE A 106 16.63 1.76 0.22
N GLY A 107 15.47 1.13 0.27
CA GLY A 107 15.28 -0.24 0.72
C GLY A 107 15.59 -1.27 -0.36
#